data_AF-A0A2V6Y2W0-F1
#
_entry.id   AF-A0A2V6Y2W0-F1
#
_cell.length_a   1.000
_cell.length_b   1.000
_cell.length_c   1.000
_cell.angle_alpha   90.00
_cell.angle_beta   90.00
_cell.angle_gamma   90.00
#
_symmetry.space_group_name_H-M   'P 1'
#
loop_
_entity.id
_entity.type
_entity.pdbx_description
1 polymer ?
#
loop_
_entity_poly.entity_id
_entity_poly.type
_entity_poly.pdbx_seq_one_letter_code
_entity_poly.pdbx_strand_id
1 'polypeptide(L)' 'MRKGSHRKRRPSREDMRREYRFDYRKARPNRFAGMLKGTTAVVLDPDVASVFESPESVNRLLRSVIAAFPANAKTHRRRG' A
#
# COMPACT_ATOMS: atom_id res chain seq x y z
N MET A 1 -39.63 9.38 10.30
CA MET A 1 -38.98 8.40 11.21
C MET A 1 -37.51 8.29 10.83
N ARG A 2 -36.56 8.69 11.69
CA ARG A 2 -35.12 8.63 11.38
C ARG A 2 -34.59 7.23 11.68
N LYS A 3 -34.11 6.50 10.67
CA LYS A 3 -33.37 5.23 10.85
C LYS A 3 -32.01 5.55 11.49
N GLY A 4 -31.84 5.18 12.76
CA GLY A 4 -30.56 5.25 13.44
C GLY A 4 -29.54 4.32 12.81
N SER A 5 -28.38 4.87 12.46
CA SER A 5 -27.19 4.14 12.00
C SER A 5 -26.79 3.10 13.05
N HIS A 6 -27.09 1.83 12.79
CA HIS A 6 -26.58 0.73 13.60
C HIS A 6 -25.10 0.56 13.30
N ARG A 7 -24.25 1.24 14.07
CA ARG A 7 -22.81 1.06 14.02
C ARG A 7 -22.49 -0.34 14.54
N LYS A 8 -22.32 -1.30 13.63
CA LYS A 8 -22.01 -2.70 13.92
C LYS A 8 -20.77 -2.76 14.81
N ARG A 9 -20.93 -3.23 16.05
CA ARG A 9 -19.81 -3.39 16.99
C ARG A 9 -18.86 -4.43 16.40
N ARG A 10 -17.57 -4.08 16.29
CA ARG A 10 -16.55 -5.05 15.88
C ARG A 10 -16.41 -6.08 17.01
N PRO A 11 -16.40 -7.38 16.71
CA PRO A 11 -16.21 -8.41 17.73
C PRO A 11 -14.87 -8.17 18.43
N SER A 12 -14.90 -8.28 19.76
CA SER A 12 -13.71 -8.22 20.58
C SER A 12 -12.83 -9.45 20.34
N ARG A 13 -11.57 -9.39 20.76
CA ARG A 13 -10.65 -10.55 20.66
C ARG A 13 -11.14 -11.77 21.44
N GLU A 14 -11.93 -11.54 22.48
CA GLU A 14 -12.50 -12.58 23.34
C GLU A 14 -13.67 -13.29 22.67
N ASP A 15 -14.42 -12.57 21.84
CA ASP A 15 -15.53 -13.12 21.03
C ASP A 15 -15.05 -14.08 19.93
N MET A 16 -13.76 -14.06 19.59
CA MET A 16 -13.18 -15.00 18.63
C MET A 16 -12.95 -16.37 19.27
N ARG A 17 -13.26 -17.43 18.50
CA ARG A 17 -12.94 -18.82 18.88
C ARG A 17 -11.45 -18.97 19.13
N ARG A 18 -11.09 -19.94 19.98
CA ARG A 18 -9.71 -20.15 20.41
C ARG A 18 -8.77 -20.38 19.22
N GLU A 19 -9.21 -21.08 18.17
CA GLU A 19 -8.38 -21.32 16.98
C GLU A 19 -8.01 -20.06 16.18
N TYR A 20 -8.75 -18.95 16.33
CA TYR A 20 -8.49 -17.69 15.65
C TYR A 20 -7.69 -16.68 16.50
N ARG A 21 -7.26 -17.06 17.70
CA ARG A 21 -6.43 -16.22 18.58
C ARG A 21 -4.95 -16.39 18.24
N PHE A 22 -4.53 -15.82 17.11
CA PHE A 22 -3.14 -15.90 16.66
C PHE A 22 -2.20 -15.00 17.50
N ASP A 23 -1.10 -15.58 18.01
CA ASP A 23 0.01 -14.82 18.60
C ASP A 23 0.98 -14.38 17.49
N TYR A 24 0.75 -13.19 16.95
CA TYR A 24 1.56 -12.64 15.85
C TYR A 24 3.02 -12.38 16.23
N ARG A 25 3.40 -12.41 17.52
CA ARG A 25 4.81 -12.34 17.94
C ARG A 25 5.59 -13.60 17.56
N LYS A 26 4.90 -14.73 17.39
CA LYS A 26 5.45 -16.00 16.92
C LYS A 26 5.26 -16.21 15.42
N ALA A 27 4.62 -15.27 14.73
CA ALA A 27 4.39 -15.38 13.30
C ALA A 27 5.71 -15.25 12.54
N ARG A 28 5.81 -15.95 11.41
CA ARG A 28 6.94 -15.77 10.50
C ARG A 28 6.90 -14.35 9.91
N PRO A 29 8.06 -13.69 9.72
CA PRO A 29 8.13 -12.42 9.01
C PRO A 29 7.43 -12.52 7.65
N ASN A 30 6.75 -11.45 7.24
CA ASN A 30 6.09 -11.41 5.94
C ASN A 30 7.14 -11.55 4.82
N ARG A 31 7.05 -12.65 4.06
CA ARG A 31 7.98 -12.97 2.96
C ARG A 31 8.08 -11.88 1.88
N PHE A 32 7.07 -11.03 1.76
CA PHE A 32 7.02 -9.94 0.80
C PHE A 32 7.47 -8.59 1.37
N ALA A 33 7.65 -8.46 2.69
CA ALA A 33 8.06 -7.20 3.30
C ALA A 33 9.44 -6.75 2.82
N GLY A 34 10.33 -7.70 2.48
CA GLY A 34 11.62 -7.39 1.87
C GLY A 34 11.50 -6.78 0.47
N MET A 35 10.52 -7.22 -0.33
CA MET A 35 10.34 -6.74 -1.71
C MET A 35 9.91 -5.28 -1.78
N LEU A 36 9.24 -4.79 -0.73
CA LEU A 36 8.75 -3.41 -0.64
C LEU A 36 9.68 -2.50 0.18
N LYS A 37 10.83 -3.01 0.63
CA LYS A 37 11.74 -2.24 1.47
C LYS A 37 12.37 -1.11 0.67
N GLY A 38 12.09 0.13 1.07
CA GLY A 38 12.60 1.33 0.39
C GLY A 38 11.84 1.71 -0.89
N THR A 39 10.70 1.07 -1.16
CA THR A 39 9.78 1.44 -2.24
C THR A 39 8.46 1.92 -1.67
N THR A 40 7.77 2.79 -2.41
CA THR A 40 6.42 3.25 -2.08
C THR A 40 5.43 2.53 -2.97
N ALA A 41 4.46 1.82 -2.38
CA ALA A 41 3.36 1.24 -3.13
C ALA A 41 2.36 2.34 -3.50
N VAL A 42 2.03 2.45 -4.78
CA VAL A 42 1.04 3.39 -5.32
C VAL A 42 -0.06 2.57 -5.99
N VAL A 43 -1.31 2.95 -5.74
CA VAL A 43 -2.47 2.36 -6.42
C VAL A 43 -2.78 3.24 -7.63
N LEU A 44 -2.88 2.64 -8.81
CA LEU A 44 -3.31 3.31 -10.03
C LEU A 44 -4.82 3.16 -10.17
N ASP A 45 -5.46 4.19 -10.72
CA ASP A 45 -6.86 4.10 -11.12
C ASP A 45 -7.03 3.11 -12.30
N PRO A 46 -8.20 2.45 -12.45
CA PRO A 46 -8.38 1.39 -13.43
C PRO A 46 -8.13 1.79 -14.88
N ASP A 47 -8.46 3.03 -15.24
CA ASP A 47 -8.23 3.60 -16.56
C ASP A 47 -6.73 3.74 -16.84
N VAL A 48 -5.95 4.23 -15.87
CA VAL A 48 -4.48 4.33 -15.99
C VAL A 48 -3.84 2.94 -16.01
N ALA A 49 -4.29 2.03 -15.14
CA ALA A 49 -3.82 0.66 -15.08
C ALA A 49 -4.09 -0.12 -16.40
N SER A 50 -5.17 0.24 -17.12
CA SER A 50 -5.48 -0.40 -18.41
C SER A 50 -4.47 -0.06 -19.52
N VAL A 51 -3.75 1.06 -19.38
CA VAL A 51 -2.73 1.50 -20.36
C VAL A 51 -1.36 0.90 -20.05
N PHE A 52 -1.05 0.62 -18.78
CA PHE A 52 0.25 0.12 -18.36
C PHE A 52 0.18 -1.33 -17.89
N GLU A 53 0.71 -2.24 -18.72
CA GLU A 53 0.74 -3.68 -18.43
C GLU A 53 1.78 -4.08 -17.38
N SER A 54 2.74 -3.19 -17.04
CA SER A 54 3.80 -3.51 -16.08
C SER A 54 4.32 -2.30 -15.28
N PRO A 55 4.83 -2.51 -14.06
CA PRO A 55 5.44 -1.45 -13.26
C PRO A 55 6.72 -0.87 -13.90
N GLU A 56 7.43 -1.62 -14.73
CA GLU A 56 8.59 -1.14 -15.49
C GLU A 56 8.17 -0.07 -16.50
N SER A 57 7.06 -0.29 -17.22
CA SER A 57 6.52 0.66 -18.20
C SER A 57 6.14 2.00 -17.54
N VAL A 58 5.43 1.93 -16.41
CA VAL A 58 5.07 3.12 -15.60
C VAL A 58 6.31 3.88 -15.17
N ASN A 59 7.27 3.18 -14.55
CA ASN A 59 8.48 3.80 -14.02
C ASN A 59 9.35 4.40 -15.13
N ARG A 60 9.39 3.77 -16.31
CA ARG A 60 10.11 4.32 -17.47
C ARG A 60 9.51 5.64 -17.91
N LEU A 61 8.18 5.72 -18.05
CA LEU A 61 7.51 6.97 -18.42
C LEU A 61 7.74 8.07 -17.38
N LEU A 62 7.52 7.77 -16.09
CA LEU A 62 7.70 8.74 -15.01
C LEU A 62 9.14 9.28 -14.96
N ARG A 63 10.15 8.42 -15.18
CA ARG A 63 11.55 8.85 -15.28
C ARG A 63 11.80 9.76 -16.48
N SER A 64 11.23 9.46 -17.64
CA SER A 64 11.32 10.33 -18.82
C SER A 64 10.72 11.71 -18.56
N VAL A 65 9.58 11.77 -17.88
CA VAL A 65 8.95 13.04 -17.50
C VAL A 65 9.82 13.83 -16.52
N ILE A 66 10.39 13.16 -15.50
CA ILE A 66 11.32 13.80 -14.55
C ILE A 66 12.56 14.34 -15.27
N ALA A 67 13.11 13.58 -16.24
CA ALA A 67 14.27 14.00 -17.02
C ALA A 67 13.96 15.21 -17.93
N ALA A 68 12.76 15.26 -18.51
CA ALA A 68 12.31 16.37 -19.35
C ALA A 68 11.99 17.64 -18.53
N PHE A 69 11.58 17.50 -17.26
CA PHE A 69 11.20 18.60 -16.39
C PHE A 69 11.94 18.55 -15.03
N PRO A 70 13.24 18.90 -15.01
CA PRO A 70 14.07 18.78 -13.81
C PRO A 70 13.68 19.70 -12.65
N ALA A 71 12.83 20.72 -12.89
CA ALA A 71 12.58 21.82 -11.93
C ALA A 71 11.76 21.43 -10.68
N ASN A 72 11.01 20.32 -10.70
CA ASN A 72 10.09 19.97 -9.60
C ASN A 72 10.46 18.69 -8.83
N ALA A 73 11.53 17.99 -9.24
CA ALA A 73 12.08 16.89 -8.47
C ALA A 73 12.90 17.45 -7.31
N LYS A 74 12.24 18.01 -6.28
CA LYS A 74 12.89 18.27 -4.98
C LYS A 74 13.47 16.95 -4.53
N THR A 75 14.78 16.83 -4.71
CA THR A 75 15.57 15.68 -4.33
C THR A 75 15.32 15.50 -2.84
N HIS A 76 14.60 14.45 -2.47
CA HIS A 76 14.54 14.01 -1.09
C HIS A 76 15.94 13.44 -0.79
N ARG A 77 16.89 14.35 -0.54
CA ARG A 77 18.26 14.04 -0.16
C ARG A 77 18.12 13.23 1.13
N ARG A 78 18.35 11.93 1.00
CA ARG A 78 18.34 10.96 2.10
C ARG A 78 19.10 11.59 3.27
N ARG A 79 18.39 11.99 4.32
CA ARG A 79 18.99 12.18 5.64
C ARG A 79 19.20 10.78 6.20
N GLY A 80 20.42 10.56 6.69
CA GLY A 80 20.96 9.26 7.10
C GLY A 80 20.18 8.58 8.20
#